data_AF-A0A2A4NQP4-F1
#
_entry.id   AF-A0A2A4NQP4-F1
#
_cell.length_a   1.000
_cell.length_b   1.000
_cell.length_c   1.000
_cell.angle_alpha   90.00
_cell.angle_beta   90.00
_cell.angle_gamma   90.00
#
_symmetry.space_group_name_H-M   'P 1'
#
loop_
_entity.id
_entity.type
_entity.pdbx_description
1 polymer ?
#
loop_
_entity_poly.entity_id
_entity_poly.type
_entity_poly.pdbx_seq_one_letter_code
_entity_poly.pdbx_strand_id
1 'polypeptide(L)'
;MRVQGKGVLDRARTVTFSFDGVHYTGLEGDTLASALLANDVRLVGRSFKYHRPRGILSAGSEEPNALVTVGSGAEQDPNVRATVQEIYPGLRAASQNRWPSLGFDLLSVNDLAAPFLSAGFYYKTFMWPRAFWEKLYEPVIRRAAGLGALSGEHNRDKYEAAWAHCDLLVIGGGPAGLMAALVAARAGADVILADEDSRMGGRLLAETYEVDGMPGLDWAEGVLDELRGMGNVRLMTRTTVTGAYDQGTYGALERVGHHHARRRDGAPLETFWRIVARQAVLAAGALERPVAFANNDRPGIMTAGAVRAYLNRWGVSPGKSVAVFGNNDDAHRTAHDLVDAGVHVAAMIDSRHDAPLSDKFEVRRGAQVCDSSGRKGLDSITIRSVSGLERLQVDCLAMSGGWNPSVHLTCHMNGRPKWRADIASFVPVDGMVPGMHVAGACNGAFSTAACLQEGAEAAIRALEVLGLKGVVPEMPRAEDTPYVLTPLWTVPGKGRAWLDFQNDITVKDIKQAAVENFRSVEHMKRYTTQGMATDQGKNSNVNALAVLADATGRGIPETG
;
A
#
# COMPACT_ATOMS: atom_id res chain seq x y z
N MET A 1 0.77 17.21 9.61
CA MET A 1 0.29 18.60 9.61
C MET A 1 -0.27 18.96 8.25
N ARG A 2 -1.36 19.74 8.18
CA ARG A 2 -1.89 20.23 6.89
C ARG A 2 -1.02 21.38 6.36
N VAL A 3 -0.77 21.39 5.05
CA VAL A 3 -0.03 22.40 4.30
C VAL A 3 -1.04 23.27 3.56
N GLN A 4 -1.03 24.58 3.81
CA GLN A 4 -2.00 25.51 3.25
C GLN A 4 -1.86 25.61 1.72
N GLY A 5 -2.99 25.57 1.00
CA GLY A 5 -3.01 25.70 -0.47
C GLY A 5 -2.46 24.49 -1.23
N LYS A 6 -2.31 23.33 -0.56
CA LYS A 6 -1.90 22.06 -1.17
C LYS A 6 -3.00 21.00 -0.97
N GLY A 7 -2.96 19.96 -1.80
CA GLY A 7 -3.96 18.89 -1.79
C GLY A 7 -5.16 19.16 -2.69
N VAL A 8 -5.83 18.09 -3.11
CA VAL A 8 -7.06 18.13 -3.93
C VAL A 8 -8.30 18.48 -3.12
N LEU A 9 -8.15 18.55 -1.79
CA LEU A 9 -9.21 18.85 -0.83
C LEU A 9 -9.21 20.33 -0.39
N ASP A 10 -8.49 21.19 -1.11
CA ASP A 10 -8.56 22.63 -0.84
C ASP A 10 -10.02 23.09 -0.91
N ARG A 11 -10.48 23.80 0.12
CA ARG A 11 -11.87 24.27 0.29
C ARG A 11 -12.93 23.19 0.57
N ALA A 12 -12.54 21.93 0.81
CA ALA A 12 -13.48 20.91 1.25
C ALA A 12 -14.10 21.25 2.62
N ARG A 13 -15.30 20.73 2.89
CA ARG A 13 -16.00 20.98 4.15
C ARG A 13 -15.29 20.31 5.31
N THR A 14 -15.34 20.97 6.47
CA THR A 14 -14.81 20.42 7.71
C THR A 14 -15.67 19.26 8.22
N VAL A 15 -15.02 18.16 8.62
CA VAL A 15 -15.66 16.95 9.15
C VAL A 15 -15.09 16.64 10.54
N THR A 16 -15.97 16.31 11.49
CA THR A 16 -15.58 15.91 12.85
C THR A 16 -15.64 14.40 13.01
N PHE A 17 -14.63 13.84 13.67
CA PHE A 17 -14.53 12.41 13.98
C PHE A 17 -13.87 12.22 15.35
N SER A 18 -13.84 10.99 15.86
CA SER A 18 -13.06 10.67 17.06
C SER A 18 -12.15 9.47 16.85
N PHE A 19 -10.98 9.53 17.49
CA PHE A 19 -10.01 8.45 17.56
C PHE A 19 -9.57 8.26 19.01
N ASP A 20 -9.71 7.05 19.55
CA ASP A 20 -9.38 6.74 20.95
C ASP A 20 -10.10 7.64 21.97
N GLY A 21 -11.34 8.04 21.66
CA GLY A 21 -12.15 8.92 22.51
C GLY A 21 -11.80 10.41 22.44
N VAL A 22 -10.76 10.78 21.69
CA VAL A 22 -10.40 12.18 21.44
C VAL A 22 -11.06 12.65 20.14
N HIS A 23 -11.64 13.84 20.17
CA HIS A 23 -12.26 14.45 19.00
C HIS A 23 -11.23 15.17 18.14
N TYR A 24 -11.30 14.95 16.84
CA TYR A 24 -10.44 15.56 15.83
C TYR A 24 -11.28 16.15 14.70
N THR A 25 -10.61 16.95 13.89
CA THR A 25 -11.19 17.59 12.72
C THR A 25 -10.37 17.24 11.48
N GLY A 26 -11.04 16.91 10.37
CA GLY A 26 -10.44 16.75 9.06
C GLY A 26 -11.30 17.42 7.99
N LEU A 27 -11.05 17.09 6.73
CA LEU A 27 -11.81 17.55 5.59
C LEU A 27 -12.59 16.41 4.94
N GLU A 28 -13.74 16.70 4.35
CA GLU A 28 -14.46 15.76 3.50
C GLU A 28 -13.54 15.26 2.37
N GLY A 29 -13.44 13.94 2.21
CA GLY A 29 -12.47 13.28 1.30
C GLY A 29 -11.14 12.88 1.96
N ASP A 30 -10.88 13.30 3.21
CA ASP A 30 -9.79 12.71 3.99
C ASP A 30 -10.07 11.24 4.29
N THR A 31 -9.02 10.43 4.27
CA THR A 31 -8.99 9.13 4.96
C THR A 31 -8.68 9.36 6.43
N LEU A 32 -9.04 8.42 7.30
CA LEU A 32 -8.71 8.48 8.73
C LEU A 32 -7.20 8.65 8.92
N ALA A 33 -6.36 7.98 8.14
CA ALA A 33 -4.91 8.15 8.18
C ALA A 33 -4.48 9.59 7.84
N SER A 34 -4.98 10.15 6.73
CA SER A 34 -4.64 11.53 6.33
C SER A 34 -5.11 12.57 7.35
N ALA A 35 -6.28 12.36 7.97
CA ALA A 35 -6.82 13.23 9.00
C ALA A 35 -6.03 13.13 10.31
N LEU A 36 -5.63 11.91 10.72
CA LEU A 36 -4.77 11.70 11.88
C LEU A 36 -3.40 12.38 11.71
N LEU A 37 -2.77 12.22 10.54
CA LEU A 37 -1.51 12.90 10.21
C LEU A 37 -1.68 14.43 10.15
N ALA A 38 -2.82 14.93 9.64
CA ALA A 38 -3.11 16.36 9.66
C ALA A 38 -3.13 16.94 11.09
N ASN A 39 -3.57 16.13 12.07
CA ASN A 39 -3.62 16.44 13.50
C ASN A 39 -2.37 16.01 14.31
N ASP A 40 -1.25 15.70 13.64
CA ASP A 40 0.02 15.28 14.28
C ASP A 40 -0.10 13.97 15.11
N VAL A 41 -1.07 13.12 14.78
CA VAL A 41 -1.22 11.80 15.38
C VAL A 41 -0.39 10.79 14.59
N ARG A 42 0.82 10.51 15.09
CA ARG A 42 1.77 9.56 14.46
C ARG A 42 1.63 8.14 14.97
N LEU A 43 1.31 7.98 16.25
CA LEU A 43 1.11 6.67 16.88
C LEU A 43 -0.34 6.23 16.67
N VAL A 44 -0.56 5.17 15.90
CA VAL A 44 -1.90 4.68 15.53
C VAL A 44 -2.18 3.28 16.06
N GLY A 45 -1.13 2.47 16.27
CA GLY A 45 -1.28 1.11 16.74
C GLY A 45 -0.05 0.57 17.47
N ARG A 46 -0.14 -0.71 17.80
CA ARG A 46 0.90 -1.49 18.48
C ARG A 46 1.16 -2.75 17.70
N SER A 47 2.43 -3.11 17.57
CA SER A 47 2.84 -4.29 16.83
C SER A 47 2.29 -5.57 17.47
N PHE A 48 2.03 -6.57 16.64
CA PHE A 48 1.31 -7.78 17.02
C PHE A 48 1.91 -8.52 18.23
N LYS A 49 3.20 -8.81 18.17
CA LYS A 49 3.89 -9.69 19.13
C LYS A 49 4.64 -8.91 20.20
N TYR A 50 5.29 -7.83 19.78
CA TYR A 50 6.21 -7.08 20.64
C TYR A 50 5.58 -5.81 21.24
N HIS A 51 4.34 -5.46 20.87
CA HIS A 51 3.66 -4.23 21.30
C HIS A 51 4.50 -2.96 21.04
N ARG A 52 5.30 -2.99 19.96
CA ARG A 52 6.11 -1.83 19.57
C ARG A 52 5.20 -0.73 19.04
N PRO A 53 5.49 0.55 19.33
CA PRO A 53 4.75 1.67 18.74
C PRO A 53 4.75 1.59 17.22
N ARG A 54 3.57 1.64 16.59
CA ARG A 54 3.42 1.64 15.12
C ARG A 54 2.63 2.85 14.65
N GLY A 55 3.10 3.43 13.54
CA GLY A 55 2.42 4.49 12.82
C GLY A 55 2.01 4.04 11.43
N ILE A 56 1.34 4.93 10.71
CA ILE A 56 0.97 4.75 9.30
C ILE A 56 2.25 4.54 8.48
N LEU A 57 2.28 3.53 7.61
CA LEU A 57 3.44 3.23 6.75
C LEU A 57 3.20 3.68 5.30
N SER A 58 1.97 3.54 4.82
CA SER A 58 1.58 3.64 3.41
C SER A 58 0.37 4.57 3.22
N ALA A 59 -0.21 4.61 2.03
CA ALA A 59 -1.36 5.48 1.71
C ALA A 59 -2.53 4.74 1.02
N GLY A 60 -2.46 3.43 0.85
CA GLY A 60 -3.50 2.64 0.17
C GLY A 60 -3.90 1.36 0.92
N SER A 61 -4.37 0.39 0.15
CA SER A 61 -4.86 -0.91 0.64
C SER A 61 -3.73 -1.83 1.15
N GLU A 62 -2.47 -1.45 0.92
CA GLU A 62 -1.25 -2.14 1.35
C GLU A 62 -0.83 -1.85 2.80
N GLU A 63 -1.55 -1.01 3.53
CA GLU A 63 -1.20 -0.61 4.90
C GLU A 63 -1.11 -1.79 5.89
N PRO A 64 0.06 -2.03 6.51
CA PRO A 64 0.25 -3.13 7.45
C PRO A 64 0.07 -2.73 8.93
N ASN A 65 0.18 -1.45 9.28
CA ASN A 65 0.27 -1.00 10.68
C ASN A 65 -1.02 -0.38 11.20
N ALA A 66 -1.58 0.58 10.46
CA ALA A 66 -2.67 1.45 10.91
C ALA A 66 -4.04 0.75 10.81
N LEU A 67 -4.19 -0.35 11.53
CA LEU A 67 -5.43 -1.12 11.66
C LEU A 67 -6.21 -0.65 12.89
N VAL A 68 -7.46 -0.24 12.65
CA VAL A 68 -8.35 0.34 13.67
C VAL A 68 -9.66 -0.43 13.74
N THR A 69 -10.34 -0.30 14.86
CA THR A 69 -11.76 -0.67 14.97
C THR A 69 -12.61 0.56 14.70
N VAL A 70 -13.59 0.46 13.80
CA VAL A 70 -14.57 1.50 13.50
C VAL A 70 -15.93 1.12 14.08
N GLY A 71 -16.72 2.11 14.50
CA GLY A 71 -18.07 1.89 15.01
C GLY A 71 -18.10 1.40 16.46
N SER A 72 -19.27 0.91 16.90
CA SER A 72 -19.51 0.40 18.24
C SER A 72 -20.71 -0.54 18.28
N GLY A 73 -20.78 -1.44 19.27
CA GLY A 73 -21.87 -2.40 19.42
C GLY A 73 -21.99 -3.31 18.19
N ALA A 74 -23.21 -3.56 17.72
CA ALA A 74 -23.49 -4.36 16.53
C ALA A 74 -22.80 -3.89 15.22
N GLU A 75 -22.44 -2.61 15.12
CA GLU A 75 -21.80 -2.02 13.93
C GLU A 75 -20.28 -1.94 14.05
N GLN A 76 -19.70 -2.57 15.07
CA GLN A 76 -18.25 -2.59 15.27
C GLN A 76 -17.55 -3.42 14.19
N ASP A 77 -16.63 -2.79 13.46
CA ASP A 77 -15.81 -3.43 12.43
C ASP A 77 -14.31 -3.33 12.77
N PRO A 78 -13.65 -4.44 13.17
CA PRO A 78 -12.23 -4.47 13.49
C PRO A 78 -11.34 -4.60 12.24
N ASN A 79 -10.05 -4.26 12.41
CA ASN A 79 -9.01 -4.39 11.38
C ASN A 79 -9.27 -3.57 10.11
N VAL A 80 -10.04 -2.49 10.22
CA VAL A 80 -10.22 -1.50 9.16
C VAL A 80 -8.90 -0.76 8.98
N ARG A 81 -8.42 -0.67 7.73
CA ARG A 81 -7.22 0.11 7.39
C ARG A 81 -7.55 1.60 7.42
N ALA A 82 -6.87 2.36 8.27
CA ALA A 82 -7.09 3.80 8.40
C ALA A 82 -6.82 4.55 7.08
N THR A 83 -5.99 3.99 6.20
CA THR A 83 -5.65 4.54 4.88
C THR A 83 -6.77 4.45 3.85
N VAL A 84 -7.77 3.59 4.04
CA VAL A 84 -8.89 3.42 3.10
C VAL A 84 -10.25 3.80 3.70
N GLN A 85 -10.30 4.07 5.00
CA GLN A 85 -11.51 4.53 5.68
C GLN A 85 -11.64 6.04 5.52
N GLU A 86 -12.57 6.50 4.68
CA GLU A 86 -12.93 7.91 4.60
C GLU A 86 -13.54 8.39 5.92
N ILE A 87 -13.19 9.60 6.35
CA ILE A 87 -13.84 10.21 7.51
C ILE A 87 -15.24 10.72 7.13
N TYR A 88 -16.17 10.60 8.07
CA TYR A 88 -17.52 11.17 7.95
C TYR A 88 -17.96 11.76 9.31
N PRO A 89 -18.94 12.67 9.33
CA PRO A 89 -19.39 13.29 10.58
C PRO A 89 -19.80 12.26 11.62
N GLY A 90 -19.11 12.25 12.76
CA GLY A 90 -19.40 11.33 13.86
C GLY A 90 -18.74 9.95 13.72
N LEU A 91 -17.86 9.73 12.74
CA LEU A 91 -17.01 8.54 12.69
C LEU A 91 -16.30 8.34 14.04
N ARG A 92 -16.38 7.12 14.58
CA ARG A 92 -15.67 6.70 15.78
C ARG A 92 -14.68 5.60 15.42
N ALA A 93 -13.41 5.82 15.72
CA ALA A 93 -12.36 4.84 15.53
C ALA A 93 -11.56 4.62 16.84
N ALA A 94 -11.02 3.42 17.01
CA ALA A 94 -10.18 3.06 18.15
C ALA A 94 -8.95 2.27 17.70
N SER A 95 -7.82 2.54 18.34
CA SER A 95 -6.60 1.76 18.13
C SER A 95 -6.71 0.37 18.75
N GLN A 96 -6.04 -0.58 18.10
CA GLN A 96 -6.10 -2.01 18.44
C GLN A 96 -4.81 -2.49 19.14
N ASN A 97 -4.88 -3.69 19.72
CA ASN A 97 -3.75 -4.40 20.33
C ASN A 97 -2.96 -3.61 21.40
N ARG A 98 -3.66 -2.93 22.32
CA ARG A 98 -3.06 -2.05 23.34
C ARG A 98 -3.69 -2.25 24.72
N TRP A 99 -2.93 -2.08 25.81
CA TRP A 99 -3.51 -2.04 27.16
C TRP A 99 -2.67 -1.27 28.20
N PRO A 100 -3.26 -0.35 29.01
CA PRO A 100 -4.65 0.10 28.98
C PRO A 100 -4.94 1.15 27.89
N SER A 101 -3.91 1.79 27.34
CA SER A 101 -4.07 2.83 26.30
C SER A 101 -2.95 2.80 25.28
N LEU A 102 -3.14 3.47 24.15
CA LEU A 102 -2.15 3.48 23.07
C LEU A 102 -0.83 4.12 23.53
N GLY A 103 -0.93 5.22 24.28
CA GLY A 103 0.22 5.95 24.81
C GLY A 103 0.87 5.28 26.03
N PHE A 104 0.14 4.47 26.79
CA PHE A 104 0.65 3.76 27.96
C PHE A 104 0.24 2.30 27.83
N ASP A 105 1.12 1.52 27.20
CA ASP A 105 0.93 0.09 26.93
C ASP A 105 1.85 -0.76 27.80
N LEU A 106 1.27 -1.45 28.78
CA LEU A 106 1.99 -2.31 29.72
C LEU A 106 2.50 -3.60 29.06
N LEU A 107 1.90 -4.03 27.94
CA LEU A 107 2.37 -5.18 27.17
C LEU A 107 3.67 -4.88 26.38
N SER A 108 4.10 -3.61 26.31
CA SER A 108 5.40 -3.24 25.72
C SER A 108 6.61 -3.85 26.43
N VAL A 109 6.45 -4.40 27.64
CA VAL A 109 7.47 -5.20 28.33
C VAL A 109 7.86 -6.45 27.51
N ASN A 110 6.96 -6.98 26.66
CA ASN A 110 7.25 -8.09 25.76
C ASN A 110 8.44 -7.81 24.83
N ASP A 111 8.70 -6.53 24.52
CA ASP A 111 9.83 -6.12 23.69
C ASP A 111 11.18 -6.44 24.33
N LEU A 112 11.27 -6.45 25.67
CA LEU A 112 12.48 -6.81 26.40
C LEU A 112 12.78 -8.32 26.30
N ALA A 113 11.74 -9.15 26.09
CA ALA A 113 11.86 -10.59 25.91
C ALA A 113 12.12 -10.99 24.45
N ALA A 114 12.29 -10.02 23.53
CA ALA A 114 12.47 -10.28 22.11
C ALA A 114 13.54 -11.33 21.73
N PRO A 115 14.70 -11.44 22.43
CA PRO A 115 15.69 -12.48 22.11
C PRO A 115 15.18 -13.91 22.24
N PHE A 116 14.20 -14.17 23.12
CA PHE A 116 13.63 -15.49 23.35
C PHE A 116 12.44 -15.78 22.43
N LEU A 117 11.79 -14.73 21.93
CA LEU A 117 10.64 -14.83 21.04
C LEU A 117 11.08 -14.85 19.56
N SER A 118 11.93 -15.78 19.16
CA SER A 118 12.32 -15.95 17.74
C SER A 118 11.22 -16.62 16.91
N ALA A 119 11.31 -16.58 15.57
CA ALA A 119 10.46 -17.39 14.71
C ALA A 119 10.47 -18.88 15.14
N GLY A 120 9.28 -19.49 15.14
CA GLY A 120 9.09 -20.88 15.55
C GLY A 120 9.26 -21.19 17.05
N PHE A 121 9.52 -20.20 17.93
CA PHE A 121 9.63 -20.40 19.38
C PHE A 121 8.43 -21.14 19.96
N TYR A 122 7.21 -20.79 19.53
CA TYR A 122 5.98 -21.40 20.03
C TYR A 122 5.92 -22.92 19.78
N TYR A 123 6.41 -23.38 18.62
CA TYR A 123 6.47 -24.80 18.27
C TYR A 123 7.42 -25.57 19.19
N LYS A 124 8.49 -24.93 19.65
CA LYS A 124 9.55 -25.57 20.46
C LYS A 124 9.24 -25.56 21.96
N THR A 125 8.52 -24.55 22.44
CA THR A 125 8.35 -24.31 23.88
C THR A 125 6.96 -24.64 24.42
N PHE A 126 5.89 -24.44 23.64
CA PHE A 126 4.52 -24.51 24.18
C PHE A 126 3.71 -25.74 23.74
N MET A 127 4.21 -26.54 22.80
CA MET A 127 3.50 -27.74 22.33
C MET A 127 3.53 -28.93 23.30
N TRP A 128 4.35 -28.85 24.36
CA TRP A 128 4.48 -29.89 25.35
C TRP A 128 4.53 -29.32 26.78
N PRO A 129 3.82 -29.90 27.77
CA PRO A 129 2.84 -31.00 27.66
C PRO A 129 1.53 -30.54 26.99
N ARG A 130 0.88 -31.44 26.23
CA ARG A 130 -0.38 -31.13 25.50
C ARG A 130 -1.47 -30.51 26.38
N ALA A 131 -1.62 -30.97 27.62
CA ALA A 131 -2.61 -30.44 28.56
C ALA A 131 -2.37 -28.96 28.92
N PHE A 132 -1.11 -28.50 28.92
CA PHE A 132 -0.78 -27.10 29.19
C PHE A 132 -1.05 -26.22 27.97
N TRP A 133 -0.86 -26.75 26.75
CA TRP A 133 -1.26 -26.04 25.54
C TRP A 133 -2.75 -25.69 25.59
N GLU A 134 -3.64 -26.68 25.75
CA GLU A 134 -5.09 -26.49 25.70
C GLU A 134 -5.62 -25.64 26.89
N LYS A 135 -5.04 -25.80 28.10
CA LYS A 135 -5.60 -25.20 29.33
C LYS A 135 -4.95 -23.90 29.78
N LEU A 136 -3.71 -23.62 29.38
CA LEU A 136 -2.95 -22.47 29.88
C LEU A 136 -2.39 -21.60 28.76
N TYR A 137 -1.60 -22.17 27.84
CA TYR A 137 -0.91 -21.40 26.82
C TYR A 137 -1.87 -20.89 25.75
N GLU A 138 -2.72 -21.75 25.19
CA GLU A 138 -3.64 -21.38 24.10
C GLU A 138 -4.64 -20.29 24.51
N PRO A 139 -5.32 -20.33 25.68
CA PRO A 139 -6.25 -19.27 26.05
C PRO A 139 -5.57 -17.91 26.25
N VAL A 140 -4.38 -17.90 26.88
CA VAL A 140 -3.61 -16.68 27.12
C VAL A 140 -3.06 -16.12 25.80
N ILE A 141 -2.50 -16.98 24.95
CA ILE A 141 -1.98 -16.60 23.64
C ILE A 141 -3.12 -16.09 22.76
N ARG A 142 -4.27 -16.77 22.66
CA ARG A 142 -5.43 -16.30 21.87
C ARG A 142 -5.92 -14.93 22.32
N ARG A 143 -5.91 -14.65 23.62
CA ARG A 143 -6.30 -13.35 24.17
C ARG A 143 -5.28 -12.25 23.88
N ALA A 144 -3.99 -12.61 23.77
CA ALA A 144 -2.89 -11.67 23.51
C ALA A 144 -2.52 -11.55 22.01
N ALA A 145 -2.91 -12.51 21.17
CA ALA A 145 -2.52 -12.65 19.77
C ALA A 145 -3.66 -12.29 18.80
N GLY A 146 -4.60 -11.44 19.22
CA GLY A 146 -5.61 -10.84 18.35
C GLY A 146 -5.32 -9.35 18.16
N LEU A 147 -5.53 -8.83 16.95
CA LEU A 147 -5.46 -7.38 16.71
C LEU A 147 -6.75 -6.69 17.16
N GLY A 148 -7.80 -6.79 16.35
CA GLY A 148 -9.14 -6.30 16.68
C GLY A 148 -10.08 -7.38 17.23
N ALA A 149 -11.14 -6.95 17.93
CA ALA A 149 -12.16 -7.81 18.50
C ALA A 149 -13.51 -7.62 17.79
N LEU A 150 -14.29 -8.69 17.70
CA LEU A 150 -15.70 -8.61 17.30
C LEU A 150 -16.55 -8.20 18.51
N SER A 151 -17.66 -7.50 18.29
CA SER A 151 -18.58 -7.11 19.37
C SER A 151 -19.34 -8.29 19.97
N GLY A 152 -19.56 -9.34 19.18
CA GLY A 152 -20.42 -10.48 19.55
C GLY A 152 -21.92 -10.20 19.42
N GLU A 153 -22.29 -8.97 19.06
CA GLU A 153 -23.67 -8.59 18.76
C GLU A 153 -24.04 -8.93 17.32
N HIS A 154 -25.34 -9.09 17.04
CA HIS A 154 -25.82 -9.37 15.69
C HIS A 154 -25.80 -8.12 14.83
N ASN A 155 -25.00 -8.11 13.75
CA ASN A 155 -24.99 -7.02 12.78
C ASN A 155 -26.30 -6.98 11.98
N ARG A 156 -26.94 -5.79 11.95
CA ARG A 156 -28.21 -5.52 11.23
C ARG A 156 -28.01 -4.88 9.86
N ASP A 157 -26.76 -4.73 9.43
CA ASP A 157 -26.42 -4.26 8.10
C ASP A 157 -27.05 -5.09 6.99
N LYS A 158 -27.38 -4.40 5.90
CA LYS A 158 -27.81 -5.04 4.66
C LYS A 158 -26.61 -5.22 3.76
N TYR A 159 -26.55 -6.37 3.12
CA TYR A 159 -25.53 -6.70 2.13
C TYR A 159 -26.23 -7.22 0.88
N GLU A 160 -25.75 -6.85 -0.29
CA GLU A 160 -26.35 -7.25 -1.55
C GLU A 160 -25.38 -8.06 -2.42
N ALA A 161 -25.96 -8.86 -3.30
CA ALA A 161 -25.26 -9.47 -4.42
C ALA A 161 -25.83 -8.90 -5.72
N ALA A 162 -24.96 -8.56 -6.66
CA ALA A 162 -25.34 -7.98 -7.94
C ALA A 162 -24.58 -8.64 -9.10
N TRP A 163 -25.13 -8.47 -10.30
CA TRP A 163 -24.61 -9.10 -11.51
C TRP A 163 -24.47 -8.05 -12.62
N ALA A 164 -23.34 -8.08 -13.31
CA ALA A 164 -23.07 -7.20 -14.44
C ALA A 164 -22.46 -8.00 -15.60
N HIS A 165 -22.69 -7.51 -16.81
CA HIS A 165 -22.03 -7.98 -18.03
C HIS A 165 -21.43 -6.76 -18.72
N CYS A 166 -20.32 -6.94 -19.43
CA CYS A 166 -19.71 -5.91 -20.25
C CYS A 166 -18.86 -6.54 -21.36
N ASP A 167 -18.54 -5.75 -22.39
CA ASP A 167 -17.55 -6.16 -23.39
C ASP A 167 -16.13 -6.07 -22.79
N LEU A 168 -15.83 -4.99 -22.06
CA LEU A 168 -14.52 -4.76 -21.45
C LEU A 168 -14.62 -4.36 -19.97
N LEU A 169 -13.99 -5.15 -19.11
CA LEU A 169 -13.72 -4.76 -17.72
C LEU A 169 -12.31 -4.17 -17.59
N VAL A 170 -12.21 -2.90 -17.21
CA VAL A 170 -10.95 -2.25 -16.87
C VAL A 170 -10.79 -2.21 -15.35
N ILE A 171 -9.68 -2.76 -14.85
CA ILE A 171 -9.40 -2.95 -13.42
C ILE A 171 -8.27 -2.00 -13.00
N GLY A 172 -8.63 -0.91 -12.31
CA GLY A 172 -7.74 0.17 -11.89
C GLY A 172 -7.95 1.43 -12.75
N GLY A 173 -8.30 2.53 -12.12
CA GLY A 173 -8.59 3.85 -12.69
C GLY A 173 -7.38 4.79 -12.68
N GLY A 174 -6.16 4.26 -12.77
CA GLY A 174 -4.94 5.05 -13.01
C GLY A 174 -4.80 5.48 -14.48
N PRO A 175 -3.67 6.11 -14.89
CA PRO A 175 -3.48 6.59 -16.25
C PRO A 175 -3.69 5.50 -17.31
N ALA A 176 -3.13 4.30 -17.10
CA ALA A 176 -3.30 3.18 -18.03
C ALA A 176 -4.78 2.74 -18.16
N GLY A 177 -5.51 2.65 -17.05
CA GLY A 177 -6.90 2.24 -17.06
C GLY A 177 -7.85 3.29 -17.62
N LEU A 178 -7.62 4.57 -17.30
CA LEU A 178 -8.36 5.68 -17.90
C LEU A 178 -8.19 5.68 -19.43
N MET A 179 -6.96 5.48 -19.89
CA MET A 179 -6.66 5.45 -21.33
C MET A 179 -7.28 4.22 -22.01
N ALA A 180 -7.22 3.05 -21.36
CA ALA A 180 -7.87 1.84 -21.86
C ALA A 180 -9.40 1.99 -21.94
N ALA A 181 -10.03 2.51 -20.90
CA ALA A 181 -11.47 2.74 -20.84
C ALA A 181 -11.91 3.74 -21.92
N LEU A 182 -11.18 4.85 -22.09
CA LEU A 182 -11.50 5.88 -23.08
C LEU A 182 -11.41 5.34 -24.51
N VAL A 183 -10.36 4.60 -24.84
CA VAL A 183 -10.19 3.99 -26.18
C VAL A 183 -11.31 2.99 -26.47
N ALA A 184 -11.63 2.11 -25.52
CA ALA A 184 -12.67 1.11 -25.69
C ALA A 184 -14.08 1.72 -25.80
N ALA A 185 -14.38 2.71 -24.93
CA ALA A 185 -15.67 3.36 -24.91
C ALA A 185 -15.94 4.16 -26.19
N ARG A 186 -14.94 4.88 -26.71
CA ARG A 186 -15.03 5.60 -28.00
C ARG A 186 -15.23 4.66 -29.19
N ALA A 187 -14.76 3.42 -29.10
CA ALA A 187 -15.00 2.38 -30.11
C ALA A 187 -16.39 1.71 -29.98
N GLY A 188 -17.19 2.10 -28.98
CA GLY A 188 -18.56 1.62 -28.78
C GLY A 188 -18.68 0.35 -27.94
N ALA A 189 -17.61 -0.12 -27.29
CA ALA A 189 -17.68 -1.26 -26.37
C ALA A 189 -18.48 -0.89 -25.10
N ASP A 190 -19.22 -1.84 -24.51
CA ASP A 190 -19.76 -1.69 -23.16
C ASP A 190 -18.64 -1.85 -22.13
N VAL A 191 -18.30 -0.78 -21.41
CA VAL A 191 -17.13 -0.70 -20.54
C VAL A 191 -17.54 -0.55 -19.08
N ILE A 192 -16.99 -1.41 -18.22
CA ILE A 192 -16.96 -1.19 -16.77
C ILE A 192 -15.53 -0.81 -16.39
N LEU A 193 -15.35 0.36 -15.78
CA LEU A 193 -14.09 0.76 -15.14
C LEU A 193 -14.27 0.69 -13.62
N ALA A 194 -13.57 -0.24 -12.97
CA ALA A 194 -13.62 -0.44 -11.53
C ALA A 194 -12.30 -0.03 -10.86
N ASP A 195 -12.39 0.72 -9.76
CA ASP A 195 -11.24 1.15 -8.96
C ASP A 195 -11.57 1.03 -7.46
N GLU A 196 -10.61 0.58 -6.66
CA GLU A 196 -10.81 0.38 -5.22
C GLU A 196 -10.89 1.70 -4.43
N ASP A 197 -10.37 2.78 -5.00
CA ASP A 197 -10.29 4.08 -4.37
C ASP A 197 -11.62 4.84 -4.48
N SER A 198 -11.77 5.79 -3.57
CA SER A 198 -12.82 6.81 -3.52
C SER A 198 -12.89 7.73 -4.74
N ARG A 199 -11.75 7.91 -5.44
CA ARG A 199 -11.59 8.79 -6.61
C ARG A 199 -10.66 8.14 -7.62
N MET A 200 -11.04 8.16 -8.90
CA MET A 200 -10.21 7.68 -10.00
C MET A 200 -9.12 8.71 -10.36
N GLY A 201 -8.08 8.25 -11.06
CA GLY A 201 -6.85 8.99 -11.37
C GLY A 201 -5.61 8.19 -10.94
N GLY A 202 -5.77 7.29 -9.96
CA GLY A 202 -4.68 6.47 -9.42
C GLY A 202 -3.49 7.34 -9.01
N ARG A 203 -2.31 7.02 -9.55
CA ARG A 203 -1.07 7.77 -9.25
C ARG A 203 -1.16 9.27 -9.61
N LEU A 204 -1.98 9.67 -10.60
CA LEU A 204 -2.14 11.09 -10.96
C LEU A 204 -2.73 11.94 -9.82
N LEU A 205 -3.39 11.32 -8.84
CA LEU A 205 -3.88 12.00 -7.63
C LEU A 205 -2.75 12.37 -6.66
N ALA A 206 -1.58 11.74 -6.80
CA ALA A 206 -0.47 11.79 -5.86
C ALA A 206 0.82 12.40 -6.47
N GLU A 207 0.78 12.87 -7.70
CA GLU A 207 1.94 13.41 -8.43
C GLU A 207 1.65 14.83 -8.93
N THR A 208 2.71 15.54 -9.29
CA THR A 208 2.68 16.94 -9.76
C THR A 208 2.93 17.08 -11.27
N TYR A 209 3.11 15.96 -12.00
CA TYR A 209 3.40 15.97 -13.43
C TYR A 209 2.21 16.43 -14.28
N GLU A 210 2.56 17.01 -15.43
CA GLU A 210 1.61 17.38 -16.47
C GLU A 210 1.35 16.23 -17.45
N VAL A 211 0.14 16.22 -18.01
CA VAL A 211 -0.27 15.38 -19.14
C VAL A 211 -0.92 16.32 -20.15
N ASP A 212 -0.42 16.39 -21.38
CA ASP A 212 -0.85 17.36 -22.41
C ASP A 212 -0.83 18.83 -21.98
N GLY A 213 0.19 19.20 -21.19
CA GLY A 213 0.39 20.59 -20.75
C GLY A 213 -0.63 21.09 -19.73
N MET A 214 -1.37 20.17 -19.09
CA MET A 214 -2.23 20.45 -17.93
C MET A 214 -1.82 19.55 -16.76
N PRO A 215 -2.11 19.91 -15.50
CA PRO A 215 -1.88 19.03 -14.36
C PRO A 215 -2.53 17.66 -14.59
N GLY A 216 -1.82 16.57 -14.28
CA GLY A 216 -2.30 15.21 -14.56
C GLY A 216 -3.66 14.89 -13.91
N LEU A 217 -3.96 15.51 -12.76
CA LEU A 217 -5.27 15.44 -12.14
C LEU A 217 -6.38 16.05 -12.99
N ASP A 218 -6.13 17.23 -13.57
CA ASP A 218 -7.11 17.93 -14.39
C ASP A 218 -7.37 17.16 -15.69
N TRP A 219 -6.31 16.58 -16.28
CA TRP A 219 -6.44 15.64 -17.39
C TRP A 219 -7.32 14.43 -17.04
N ALA A 220 -7.07 13.82 -15.87
CA ALA A 220 -7.83 12.66 -15.42
C ALA A 220 -9.32 12.99 -15.22
N GLU A 221 -9.65 14.14 -14.63
CA GLU A 221 -11.04 14.59 -14.51
C GLU A 221 -11.67 14.88 -15.88
N GLY A 222 -10.94 15.45 -16.84
CA GLY A 222 -11.43 15.63 -18.20
C GLY A 222 -11.79 14.32 -18.89
N VAL A 223 -10.95 13.29 -18.75
CA VAL A 223 -11.24 11.94 -19.25
C VAL A 223 -12.45 11.32 -18.53
N LEU A 224 -12.53 11.47 -17.21
CA LEU A 224 -13.65 10.96 -16.43
C LEU A 224 -14.97 11.66 -16.80
N ASP A 225 -14.97 12.96 -17.06
CA ASP A 225 -16.14 13.71 -17.51
C ASP A 225 -16.63 13.22 -18.89
N GLU A 226 -15.71 12.97 -19.81
CA GLU A 226 -16.05 12.36 -21.08
C GLU A 226 -16.66 10.96 -20.90
N LEU A 227 -16.02 10.10 -20.10
CA LEU A 227 -16.52 8.75 -19.79
C LEU A 227 -17.90 8.79 -19.10
N ARG A 228 -18.14 9.72 -18.17
CA ARG A 228 -19.45 9.92 -17.52
C ARG A 228 -20.54 10.31 -18.51
N GLY A 229 -20.19 11.02 -19.59
CA GLY A 229 -21.11 11.41 -20.65
C GLY A 229 -21.47 10.29 -21.63
N MET A 230 -20.80 9.14 -21.57
CA MET A 230 -20.98 8.01 -22.47
C MET A 230 -21.97 6.99 -21.90
N GLY A 231 -23.05 6.69 -22.64
CA GLY A 231 -24.09 5.76 -22.22
C GLY A 231 -23.66 4.28 -22.15
N ASN A 232 -22.50 3.95 -22.69
CA ASN A 232 -21.87 2.62 -22.70
C ASN A 232 -20.73 2.48 -21.67
N VAL A 233 -20.66 3.38 -20.68
CA VAL A 233 -19.63 3.33 -19.64
C VAL A 233 -20.26 3.31 -18.25
N ARG A 234 -19.75 2.41 -17.40
CA ARG A 234 -20.02 2.40 -15.96
C ARG A 234 -18.74 2.62 -15.18
N LEU A 235 -18.71 3.70 -14.41
CA LEU A 235 -17.62 4.00 -13.48
C LEU A 235 -17.96 3.47 -12.09
N MET A 236 -17.14 2.60 -11.53
CA MET A 236 -17.32 1.97 -10.22
C MET A 236 -16.14 2.30 -9.31
N THR A 237 -16.23 3.43 -8.59
CA THR A 237 -15.29 3.74 -7.48
C THR A 237 -15.57 2.86 -6.27
N ARG A 238 -14.65 2.81 -5.30
CA ARG A 238 -14.81 2.02 -4.05
C ARG A 238 -15.10 0.54 -4.33
N THR A 239 -14.66 0.04 -5.48
CA THR A 239 -14.96 -1.29 -5.99
C THR A 239 -13.66 -2.04 -6.22
N THR A 240 -13.31 -2.90 -5.28
CA THR A 240 -12.13 -3.76 -5.41
C THR A 240 -12.51 -4.99 -6.23
N VAL A 241 -11.88 -5.20 -7.39
CA VAL A 241 -11.96 -6.49 -8.09
C VAL A 241 -11.12 -7.51 -7.30
N THR A 242 -11.79 -8.46 -6.65
CA THR A 242 -11.21 -9.37 -5.67
C THR A 242 -10.74 -10.69 -6.27
N GLY A 243 -11.23 -11.06 -7.46
CA GLY A 243 -10.81 -12.30 -8.10
C GLY A 243 -11.17 -12.42 -9.57
N ALA A 244 -10.32 -13.13 -10.31
CA ALA A 244 -10.57 -13.62 -11.66
C ALA A 244 -10.87 -15.13 -11.61
N TYR A 245 -11.87 -15.55 -12.37
CA TYR A 245 -12.39 -16.92 -12.45
C TYR A 245 -12.60 -17.33 -13.91
N ASP A 246 -12.94 -18.61 -14.12
CA ASP A 246 -13.20 -19.15 -15.45
C ASP A 246 -14.25 -18.36 -16.24
N GLN A 247 -14.14 -18.46 -17.57
CA GLN A 247 -15.12 -17.89 -18.52
C GLN A 247 -15.28 -16.36 -18.41
N GLY A 248 -14.20 -15.64 -18.12
CA GLY A 248 -14.23 -14.18 -18.04
C GLY A 248 -15.07 -13.66 -16.87
N THR A 249 -15.19 -14.43 -15.79
CA THR A 249 -15.95 -14.05 -14.61
C THR A 249 -15.04 -13.41 -13.56
N TYR A 250 -15.48 -12.29 -13.00
CA TYR A 250 -14.76 -11.53 -11.99
C TYR A 250 -15.64 -11.27 -10.77
N GLY A 251 -15.05 -11.42 -9.59
CA GLY A 251 -15.66 -10.99 -8.33
C GLY A 251 -15.20 -9.58 -8.00
N ALA A 252 -16.12 -8.72 -7.56
CA ALA A 252 -15.77 -7.40 -7.05
C ALA A 252 -16.59 -7.04 -5.82
N LEU A 253 -16.01 -6.31 -4.88
CA LEU A 253 -16.67 -5.82 -3.67
C LEU A 253 -16.76 -4.30 -3.72
N GLU A 254 -17.97 -3.78 -3.78
CA GLU A 254 -18.27 -2.35 -3.70
C GLU A 254 -18.58 -1.94 -2.27
N ARG A 255 -17.87 -0.93 -1.75
CA ARG A 255 -18.15 -0.31 -0.45
C ARG A 255 -19.15 0.82 -0.63
N VAL A 256 -20.42 0.55 -0.34
CA VAL A 256 -21.54 1.48 -0.56
C VAL A 256 -21.77 2.41 0.63
N GLY A 257 -21.86 1.87 1.85
CA GLY A 257 -22.26 2.62 3.04
C GLY A 257 -21.14 3.05 3.99
N HIS A 258 -19.92 2.51 3.80
CA HIS A 258 -18.80 2.65 4.74
C HIS A 258 -18.30 4.08 4.98
N HIS A 259 -18.64 5.01 4.10
CA HIS A 259 -18.15 6.40 4.11
C HIS A 259 -19.26 7.39 4.48
N HIS A 260 -20.38 6.91 5.04
CA HIS A 260 -21.53 7.74 5.40
C HIS A 260 -21.91 7.62 6.88
N ALA A 261 -22.22 8.76 7.50
CA ALA A 261 -22.64 8.84 8.91
C ALA A 261 -24.01 8.20 9.18
N ARG A 262 -24.90 8.25 8.18
CA ARG A 262 -26.21 7.59 8.22
C ARG A 262 -26.33 6.76 6.96
N ARG A 263 -26.60 5.47 7.15
CA ARG A 263 -26.94 4.57 6.06
C ARG A 263 -28.22 5.12 5.43
N ARG A 264 -28.23 5.36 4.12
CA ARG A 264 -29.46 5.76 3.41
C ARG A 264 -30.48 4.64 3.64
N ASP A 265 -31.72 5.00 4.01
CA ASP A 265 -32.76 4.02 4.31
C ASP A 265 -32.87 2.98 3.19
N GLY A 266 -32.58 1.72 3.53
CA GLY A 266 -32.65 0.59 2.60
C GLY A 266 -31.39 0.30 1.79
N ALA A 267 -30.38 1.17 1.74
CA ALA A 267 -29.14 0.90 1.01
C ALA A 267 -28.27 -0.16 1.70
N PRO A 268 -27.57 -1.03 0.93
CA PRO A 268 -26.61 -1.97 1.50
C PRO A 268 -25.36 -1.25 2.02
N LEU A 269 -24.66 -1.88 2.96
CA LEU A 269 -23.32 -1.49 3.38
C LEU A 269 -22.30 -1.83 2.29
N GLU A 270 -22.44 -3.02 1.69
CA GLU A 270 -21.60 -3.52 0.62
C GLU A 270 -22.41 -4.31 -0.41
N THR A 271 -21.94 -4.26 -1.65
CA THR A 271 -22.49 -5.07 -2.74
C THR A 271 -21.38 -5.93 -3.33
N PHE A 272 -21.58 -7.25 -3.33
CA PHE A 272 -20.70 -8.19 -4.01
C PHE A 272 -21.17 -8.40 -5.45
N TRP A 273 -20.33 -8.02 -6.40
CA TRP A 273 -20.59 -8.10 -7.83
C TRP A 273 -19.99 -9.36 -8.43
N ARG A 274 -20.78 -10.06 -9.23
CA ARG A 274 -20.28 -10.99 -10.25
C ARG A 274 -20.33 -10.29 -11.61
N ILE A 275 -19.17 -9.95 -12.15
CA ILE A 275 -19.02 -9.27 -13.43
C ILE A 275 -18.56 -10.30 -14.46
N VAL A 276 -19.31 -10.49 -15.53
CA VAL A 276 -18.90 -11.32 -16.67
C VAL A 276 -18.44 -10.39 -17.79
N ALA A 277 -17.17 -10.47 -18.16
CA ALA A 277 -16.56 -9.61 -19.17
C ALA A 277 -16.04 -10.45 -20.33
N ARG A 278 -16.30 -10.01 -21.57
CA ARG A 278 -15.77 -10.70 -22.76
C ARG A 278 -14.26 -10.55 -22.87
N GLN A 279 -13.72 -9.39 -22.47
CA GLN A 279 -12.30 -9.10 -22.33
C GLN A 279 -12.06 -8.30 -21.03
N ALA A 280 -10.82 -8.25 -20.55
CA ALA A 280 -10.42 -7.40 -19.43
C ALA A 280 -9.06 -6.73 -19.65
N VAL A 281 -8.86 -5.57 -19.03
CA VAL A 281 -7.56 -4.90 -18.89
C VAL A 281 -7.23 -4.76 -17.41
N LEU A 282 -6.12 -5.33 -16.97
CA LEU A 282 -5.56 -5.12 -15.64
C LEU A 282 -4.60 -3.93 -15.66
N ALA A 283 -4.97 -2.86 -14.98
CA ALA A 283 -4.21 -1.64 -14.79
C ALA A 283 -4.00 -1.32 -13.30
N ALA A 284 -3.76 -2.36 -12.48
CA ALA A 284 -3.70 -2.29 -11.01
C ALA A 284 -2.43 -1.66 -10.41
N GLY A 285 -1.59 -1.03 -11.24
CA GLY A 285 -0.40 -0.30 -10.80
C GLY A 285 0.67 -1.16 -10.11
N ALA A 286 1.46 -0.53 -9.26
CA ALA A 286 2.53 -1.17 -8.50
C ALA A 286 2.57 -0.62 -7.06
N LEU A 287 3.01 -1.44 -6.12
CA LEU A 287 3.13 -1.12 -4.71
C LEU A 287 4.59 -0.82 -4.36
N GLU A 288 4.83 0.27 -3.64
CA GLU A 288 6.18 0.63 -3.22
C GLU A 288 6.66 -0.33 -2.11
N ARG A 289 7.91 -0.78 -2.19
CA ARG A 289 8.51 -1.64 -1.18
C ARG A 289 9.44 -0.85 -0.26
N PRO A 290 9.49 -1.20 1.04
CA PRO A 290 10.41 -0.60 2.00
C PRO A 290 11.83 -1.16 1.85
N VAL A 291 12.79 -0.58 2.57
CA VAL A 291 14.15 -1.15 2.78
C VAL A 291 14.27 -1.62 4.22
N ALA A 292 14.80 -2.83 4.45
CA ALA A 292 14.96 -3.36 5.79
C ALA A 292 16.25 -2.85 6.46
N PHE A 293 16.14 -2.07 7.53
CA PHE A 293 17.28 -1.61 8.34
C PHE A 293 16.89 -1.62 9.83
N ALA A 294 17.86 -1.46 10.74
CA ALA A 294 17.57 -1.57 12.17
C ALA A 294 16.51 -0.55 12.63
N ASN A 295 15.50 -1.02 13.36
CA ASN A 295 14.39 -0.22 13.87
C ASN A 295 13.62 0.56 12.78
N ASN A 296 13.46 0.00 11.58
CA ASN A 296 12.67 0.61 10.49
C ASN A 296 11.13 0.62 10.71
N ASP A 297 10.64 0.33 11.92
CA ASP A 297 9.21 0.18 12.23
C ASP A 297 8.59 1.35 13.03
N ARG A 298 9.38 2.36 13.37
CA ARG A 298 8.93 3.45 14.26
C ARG A 298 7.85 4.33 13.62
N PRO A 299 6.91 4.87 14.40
CA PRO A 299 5.94 5.84 13.89
C PRO A 299 6.65 7.08 13.32
N GLY A 300 6.31 7.46 12.09
CA GLY A 300 7.00 8.51 11.33
C GLY A 300 7.93 7.97 10.24
N ILE A 301 8.26 6.68 10.26
CA ILE A 301 8.87 6.00 9.11
C ILE A 301 7.76 5.52 8.17
N MET A 302 7.82 5.93 6.91
CA MET A 302 6.78 5.73 5.90
C MET A 302 7.41 5.42 4.55
N THR A 303 6.66 4.82 3.61
CA THR A 303 7.14 4.71 2.22
C THR A 303 7.15 6.10 1.54
N ALA A 304 8.10 6.35 0.64
CA ALA A 304 8.30 7.68 0.08
C ALA A 304 7.15 8.13 -0.84
N GLY A 305 6.57 7.21 -1.60
CA GLY A 305 5.36 7.42 -2.37
C GLY A 305 4.15 7.70 -1.50
N ALA A 306 4.04 7.12 -0.30
CA ALA A 306 2.97 7.45 0.63
C ALA A 306 3.12 8.87 1.20
N VAL A 307 4.33 9.27 1.59
CA VAL A 307 4.61 10.66 2.01
C VAL A 307 4.24 11.65 0.91
N ARG A 308 4.61 11.36 -0.34
CA ARG A 308 4.25 12.15 -1.51
C ARG A 308 2.74 12.19 -1.75
N ALA A 309 2.05 11.06 -1.61
CA ALA A 309 0.59 10.99 -1.71
C ALA A 309 -0.11 11.82 -0.63
N TYR A 310 0.30 11.71 0.64
CA TYR A 310 -0.22 12.56 1.73
C TYR A 310 -0.10 14.04 1.41
N LEU A 311 1.04 14.46 0.86
CA LEU A 311 1.29 15.84 0.48
C LEU A 311 0.42 16.29 -0.70
N ASN A 312 0.51 15.60 -1.83
CA ASN A 312 -0.06 16.06 -3.09
C ASN A 312 -1.57 15.84 -3.16
N ARG A 313 -2.06 14.73 -2.60
CA ARG A 313 -3.48 14.41 -2.60
C ARG A 313 -4.22 15.09 -1.46
N TRP A 314 -3.74 14.93 -0.23
CA TRP A 314 -4.45 15.40 0.95
C TRP A 314 -3.91 16.72 1.51
N GLY A 315 -2.83 17.28 0.97
CA GLY A 315 -2.25 18.51 1.51
C GLY A 315 -1.66 18.29 2.91
N VAL A 316 -1.10 17.11 3.20
CA VAL A 316 -0.56 16.76 4.52
C VAL A 316 0.91 16.45 4.42
N SER A 317 1.72 17.15 5.20
CA SER A 317 3.06 16.69 5.52
C SER A 317 3.03 15.76 6.72
N PRO A 318 3.52 14.51 6.62
CA PRO A 318 3.61 13.60 7.77
C PRO A 318 4.63 14.01 8.84
N GLY A 319 5.53 14.95 8.55
CA GLY A 319 6.53 15.49 9.48
C GLY A 319 6.89 16.95 9.20
N LYS A 320 7.60 17.58 10.13
CA LYS A 320 8.14 18.94 9.97
C LYS A 320 9.55 18.93 9.40
N SER A 321 10.34 17.91 9.74
CA SER A 321 11.71 17.71 9.28
C SER A 321 11.83 16.30 8.73
N VAL A 322 11.84 16.21 7.40
CA VAL A 322 11.74 14.93 6.68
C VAL A 322 13.11 14.55 6.14
N ALA A 323 13.57 13.33 6.42
CA ALA A 323 14.62 12.70 5.63
C ALA A 323 14.00 11.78 4.59
N VAL A 324 14.64 11.68 3.42
CA VAL A 324 14.26 10.72 2.39
C VAL A 324 15.40 9.72 2.23
N PHE A 325 15.10 8.43 2.18
CA PHE A 325 16.07 7.34 1.99
C PHE A 325 15.66 6.47 0.82
N GLY A 326 16.47 6.43 -0.24
CA GLY A 326 16.14 5.74 -1.47
C GLY A 326 17.29 4.96 -2.11
N ASN A 327 16.93 4.13 -3.06
CA ASN A 327 17.83 3.42 -3.97
C ASN A 327 17.45 3.60 -5.44
N ASN A 328 16.64 4.62 -5.73
CA ASN A 328 16.01 4.87 -7.02
C ASN A 328 15.61 6.35 -7.16
N ASP A 329 15.35 6.79 -8.39
CA ASP A 329 15.07 8.21 -8.70
C ASP A 329 13.69 8.68 -8.19
N ASP A 330 12.75 7.76 -7.93
CA ASP A 330 11.43 8.13 -7.41
C ASP A 330 11.51 8.76 -6.01
N ALA A 331 12.51 8.35 -5.20
CA ALA A 331 12.75 8.96 -3.90
C ALA A 331 13.14 10.44 -4.01
N HIS A 332 13.91 10.83 -5.04
CA HIS A 332 14.26 12.24 -5.27
C HIS A 332 13.02 13.07 -5.60
N ARG A 333 12.03 12.49 -6.31
CA ARG A 333 10.76 13.16 -6.59
C ARG A 333 10.01 13.54 -5.31
N THR A 334 9.95 12.62 -4.34
CA THR A 334 9.36 12.93 -3.03
C THR A 334 10.09 14.08 -2.33
N ALA A 335 11.42 14.13 -2.39
CA ALA A 335 12.18 15.24 -1.82
C ALA A 335 11.89 16.58 -2.52
N HIS A 336 11.79 16.59 -3.84
CA HIS A 336 11.41 17.78 -4.61
C HIS A 336 10.03 18.31 -4.24
N ASP A 337 9.01 17.44 -4.24
CA ASP A 337 7.64 17.83 -3.91
C ASP A 337 7.52 18.39 -2.48
N LEU A 338 8.24 17.79 -1.52
CA LEU A 338 8.29 18.29 -0.15
C LEU A 338 8.86 19.71 -0.08
N VAL A 339 10.02 19.96 -0.72
CA VAL A 339 10.63 21.30 -0.74
C VAL A 339 9.75 22.31 -1.48
N ASP A 340 9.15 21.94 -2.61
CA ASP A 340 8.25 22.79 -3.40
C ASP A 340 6.91 23.06 -2.69
N ALA A 341 6.60 22.29 -1.64
CA ALA A 341 5.50 22.56 -0.71
C ALA A 341 5.94 23.28 0.57
N GLY A 342 7.21 23.68 0.70
CA GLY A 342 7.75 24.38 1.86
C GLY A 342 8.01 23.48 3.07
N VAL A 343 8.02 22.15 2.91
CA VAL A 343 8.40 21.21 3.97
C VAL A 343 9.92 21.12 4.03
N HIS A 344 10.48 21.16 5.24
CA HIS A 344 11.93 21.03 5.42
C HIS A 344 12.40 19.60 5.15
N VAL A 345 13.20 19.43 4.10
CA VAL A 345 13.93 18.19 3.82
C VAL A 345 15.32 18.29 4.43
N ALA A 346 15.58 17.50 5.47
CA ALA A 346 16.84 17.51 6.21
C ALA A 346 17.99 16.90 5.39
N ALA A 347 17.72 15.82 4.66
CA ALA A 347 18.64 15.22 3.71
C ALA A 347 17.91 14.22 2.79
N MET A 348 18.38 14.10 1.55
CA MET A 348 18.13 12.95 0.68
C MET A 348 19.31 11.98 0.77
N ILE A 349 19.07 10.80 1.34
CA ILE A 349 20.05 9.72 1.48
C ILE A 349 19.83 8.75 0.32
N ASP A 350 20.76 8.71 -0.63
CA ASP A 350 20.72 7.76 -1.74
C ASP A 350 21.83 6.73 -1.59
N SER A 351 21.46 5.46 -1.60
CA SER A 351 22.42 4.35 -1.52
C SER A 351 23.33 4.24 -2.74
N ARG A 352 22.98 4.86 -3.87
CA ARG A 352 23.76 4.86 -5.11
C ARG A 352 24.85 5.93 -5.07
N HIS A 353 26.06 5.58 -5.50
CA HIS A 353 27.18 6.51 -5.53
C HIS A 353 27.07 7.56 -6.66
N ASP A 354 26.36 7.20 -7.73
CA ASP A 354 26.09 7.98 -8.93
C ASP A 354 24.73 8.69 -8.90
N ALA A 355 24.03 8.69 -7.76
CA ALA A 355 22.75 9.38 -7.60
C ALA A 355 22.83 10.87 -8.03
N PRO A 356 21.75 11.42 -8.60
CA PRO A 356 21.72 12.82 -9.01
C PRO A 356 21.87 13.74 -7.80
N LEU A 357 22.52 14.89 -8.02
CA LEU A 357 22.57 15.98 -7.03
C LEU A 357 21.37 16.90 -7.21
N SER A 358 21.08 17.68 -6.17
CA SER A 358 20.03 18.70 -6.18
C SER A 358 20.62 20.01 -5.67
N ASP A 359 20.15 21.12 -6.23
CA ASP A 359 20.42 22.48 -5.76
C ASP A 359 19.41 22.95 -4.70
N LYS A 360 18.29 22.23 -4.54
CA LYS A 360 17.21 22.54 -3.59
C LYS A 360 17.39 21.92 -2.22
N PHE A 361 18.12 20.80 -2.11
CA PHE A 361 18.31 20.06 -0.86
C PHE A 361 19.62 19.26 -0.87
N GLU A 362 20.12 18.92 0.32
CA GLU A 362 21.34 18.12 0.48
C GLU A 362 21.13 16.68 -0.01
N VAL A 363 22.01 16.18 -0.89
CA VAL A 363 22.04 14.78 -1.32
C VAL A 363 23.29 14.08 -0.79
N ARG A 364 23.09 13.02 0.00
CA ARG A 364 24.12 12.14 0.54
C ARG A 364 24.21 10.86 -0.30
N ARG A 365 25.10 10.88 -1.29
CA ARG A 365 25.32 9.76 -2.23
C ARG A 365 26.11 8.62 -1.60
N GLY A 366 25.80 7.38 -1.96
CA GLY A 366 26.44 6.19 -1.41
C GLY A 366 26.24 6.01 0.10
N ALA A 367 25.22 6.65 0.66
CA ALA A 367 24.92 6.61 2.08
C ALA A 367 23.66 5.77 2.35
N GLN A 368 23.56 5.20 3.55
CA GLN A 368 22.46 4.32 3.93
C GLN A 368 21.95 4.67 5.32
N VAL A 369 20.64 4.72 5.50
CA VAL A 369 20.05 4.73 6.84
C VAL A 369 20.19 3.32 7.42
N CYS A 370 20.94 3.18 8.52
CA CYS A 370 21.23 1.88 9.12
C CYS A 370 20.57 1.65 10.48
N ASP A 371 20.06 2.69 11.13
CA ASP A 371 19.29 2.59 12.37
C ASP A 371 18.34 3.80 12.55
N SER A 372 17.38 3.68 13.45
CA SER A 372 16.51 4.78 13.87
C SER A 372 16.31 4.81 15.39
N SER A 373 16.04 5.98 15.94
CA SER A 373 15.79 6.20 17.37
C SER A 373 14.51 6.99 17.61
N GLY A 374 13.91 6.74 18.77
CA GLY A 374 12.72 7.43 19.26
C GLY A 374 11.69 6.45 19.84
N ARG A 375 10.92 6.87 20.85
CA ARG A 375 10.05 5.93 21.59
C ARG A 375 8.69 5.79 20.93
N LYS A 376 7.86 6.83 20.98
CA LYS A 376 6.47 6.83 20.45
C LYS A 376 6.38 7.44 19.05
N GLY A 377 7.52 7.85 18.51
CA GLY A 377 7.70 8.42 17.19
C GLY A 377 9.19 8.44 16.87
N LEU A 378 9.52 8.71 15.61
CA LEU A 378 10.88 8.94 15.15
C LEU A 378 11.39 10.28 15.70
N ASP A 379 12.59 10.25 16.29
CA ASP A 379 13.30 11.45 16.76
C ASP A 379 14.60 11.69 15.96
N SER A 380 15.17 10.64 15.39
CA SER A 380 16.38 10.71 14.58
C SER A 380 16.67 9.42 13.83
N ILE A 381 17.46 9.52 12.77
CA ILE A 381 18.03 8.41 12.02
C ILE A 381 19.55 8.35 12.17
N THR A 382 20.12 7.16 12.00
CA THR A 382 21.57 6.97 11.92
C THR A 382 21.94 6.64 10.47
N ILE A 383 22.80 7.47 9.90
CA ILE A 383 23.27 7.36 8.52
C ILE A 383 24.69 6.81 8.53
N ARG A 384 24.95 5.83 7.66
CA ARG A 384 26.27 5.29 7.37
C ARG A 384 26.72 5.79 6.00
N SER A 385 27.92 6.33 5.94
CA SER A 385 28.58 6.76 4.70
C SER A 385 30.07 6.42 4.75
N VAL A 386 30.81 6.83 3.73
CA VAL A 386 32.29 6.76 3.71
C VAL A 386 32.95 7.57 4.83
N SER A 387 32.28 8.61 5.36
CA SER A 387 32.79 9.42 6.47
C SER A 387 32.51 8.82 7.85
N GLY A 388 31.77 7.71 7.93
CA GLY A 388 31.47 7.02 9.17
C GLY A 388 29.97 6.99 9.50
N LEU A 389 29.65 7.02 10.79
CA LEU A 389 28.28 7.05 11.30
C LEU A 389 27.92 8.44 11.78
N GLU A 390 26.76 8.93 11.35
CA GLU A 390 26.22 10.23 11.75
C GLU A 390 24.78 10.06 12.21
N ARG A 391 24.34 10.84 13.20
CA ARG A 391 22.96 10.89 13.66
C ARG A 391 22.31 12.18 13.20
N LEU A 392 21.19 12.07 12.47
CA LEU A 392 20.42 13.20 11.96
C LEU A 392 19.06 13.27 12.65
N GLN A 393 18.70 14.44 13.20
CA GLN A 393 17.40 14.66 13.84
C GLN A 393 16.31 14.90 12.80
N VAL A 394 15.26 14.06 12.83
CA VAL A 394 14.11 14.10 11.91
C VAL A 394 12.90 13.51 12.60
N ASP A 395 11.71 13.98 12.23
CA ASP A 395 10.44 13.47 12.76
C ASP A 395 9.66 12.60 11.76
N CYS A 396 10.12 12.56 10.51
CA CYS A 396 9.66 11.65 9.46
C CYS A 396 10.83 11.12 8.61
N LEU A 397 10.75 9.85 8.25
CA LEU A 397 11.63 9.22 7.26
C LEU A 397 10.77 8.62 6.15
N ALA A 398 10.89 9.18 4.94
CA ALA A 398 10.33 8.64 3.71
C ALA A 398 11.32 7.63 3.11
N MET A 399 10.96 6.34 3.01
CA MET A 399 11.85 5.32 2.45
C MET A 399 11.32 4.71 1.15
N SER A 400 12.21 4.47 0.19
CA SER A 400 11.89 3.82 -1.08
C SER A 400 12.90 2.73 -1.41
N GLY A 401 12.43 1.48 -1.52
CA GLY A 401 13.21 0.33 -1.98
C GLY A 401 12.94 -0.04 -3.45
N GLY A 402 12.08 0.71 -4.13
CA GLY A 402 11.56 0.44 -5.48
C GLY A 402 10.09 -0.01 -5.48
N TRP A 403 9.63 -0.52 -6.62
CA TRP A 403 8.21 -0.82 -6.87
C TRP A 403 7.98 -2.28 -7.26
N ASN A 404 6.97 -2.90 -6.67
CA ASN A 404 6.49 -4.24 -6.97
C ASN A 404 5.20 -4.15 -7.82
N PRO A 405 5.23 -4.55 -9.10
CA PRO A 405 4.03 -4.66 -9.93
C PRO A 405 2.93 -5.50 -9.25
N SER A 406 1.67 -5.04 -9.33
CA SER A 406 0.53 -5.73 -8.73
C SER A 406 0.12 -6.96 -9.54
N VAL A 407 0.83 -8.08 -9.37
CA VAL A 407 0.61 -9.33 -10.11
C VAL A 407 -0.54 -10.19 -9.59
N HIS A 408 -1.13 -9.85 -8.44
CA HIS A 408 -2.07 -10.69 -7.67
C HIS A 408 -3.15 -11.36 -8.54
N LEU A 409 -3.96 -10.57 -9.25
CA LEU A 409 -5.06 -11.10 -10.07
C LEU A 409 -4.58 -12.01 -11.19
N THR A 410 -3.43 -11.71 -11.81
CA THR A 410 -2.87 -12.55 -12.88
C THR A 410 -2.49 -13.94 -12.37
N CYS A 411 -2.17 -14.08 -11.08
CA CYS A 411 -1.80 -15.36 -10.48
C CYS A 411 -3.02 -16.23 -10.07
N HIS A 412 -4.26 -15.73 -10.15
CA HIS A 412 -5.44 -16.45 -9.63
C HIS A 412 -5.76 -17.73 -10.42
N MET A 413 -5.33 -17.81 -11.69
CA MET A 413 -5.51 -18.99 -12.55
C MET A 413 -4.20 -19.77 -12.73
N ASN A 414 -3.40 -19.89 -11.66
CA ASN A 414 -2.09 -20.56 -11.63
C ASN A 414 -1.02 -19.97 -12.55
N GLY A 415 -1.24 -18.76 -13.07
CA GLY A 415 -0.21 -18.00 -13.77
C GLY A 415 1.00 -17.76 -12.87
N ARG A 416 2.21 -17.84 -13.45
CA ARG A 416 3.46 -17.57 -12.74
C ARG A 416 4.13 -16.32 -13.31
N PRO A 417 4.37 -15.29 -12.49
CA PRO A 417 5.02 -14.08 -12.98
C PRO A 417 6.51 -14.36 -13.26
N LYS A 418 7.12 -13.54 -14.11
CA LYS A 418 8.55 -13.62 -14.48
C LYS A 418 9.34 -12.54 -13.77
N TRP A 419 10.57 -12.85 -13.37
CA TRP A 419 11.49 -11.87 -12.83
C TRP A 419 12.08 -10.99 -13.93
N ARG A 420 12.06 -9.67 -13.73
CA ARG A 420 12.73 -8.67 -14.55
C ARG A 420 13.84 -8.00 -13.74
N ALA A 421 15.09 -8.21 -14.16
CA ALA A 421 16.26 -7.74 -13.43
C ALA A 421 16.46 -6.22 -13.53
N ASP A 422 16.06 -5.61 -14.64
CA ASP A 422 16.16 -4.17 -14.91
C ASP A 422 15.33 -3.33 -13.93
N ILE A 423 14.19 -3.86 -13.48
CA ILE A 423 13.32 -3.21 -12.48
C ILE A 423 13.37 -3.90 -11.10
N ALA A 424 14.14 -4.98 -11.00
CA ALA A 424 14.25 -5.87 -9.85
C ALA A 424 12.91 -6.27 -9.25
N SER A 425 12.00 -6.77 -10.09
CA SER A 425 10.64 -7.13 -9.69
C SER A 425 10.06 -8.25 -10.54
N PHE A 426 9.02 -8.89 -10.03
CA PHE A 426 8.17 -9.81 -10.79
C PHE A 426 7.13 -9.05 -11.61
N VAL A 427 6.93 -9.45 -12.86
CA VAL A 427 5.89 -8.94 -13.75
C VAL A 427 5.02 -10.08 -14.30
N PRO A 428 3.77 -9.80 -14.70
CA PRO A 428 2.94 -10.78 -15.38
C PRO A 428 3.54 -11.25 -16.70
N VAL A 429 2.97 -12.35 -17.18
CA VAL A 429 3.22 -12.93 -18.50
C VAL A 429 1.88 -13.01 -19.20
N ASP A 430 1.88 -12.74 -20.50
CA ASP A 430 0.67 -12.81 -21.32
C ASP A 430 0.00 -14.19 -21.21
N GLY A 431 -1.33 -14.20 -21.15
CA GLY A 431 -2.12 -15.42 -21.08
C GLY A 431 -2.22 -16.07 -19.69
N MET A 432 -1.67 -15.47 -18.64
CA MET A 432 -1.84 -15.97 -17.26
C MET A 432 -3.32 -16.03 -16.81
N VAL A 433 -4.17 -15.12 -17.34
CA VAL A 433 -5.63 -15.17 -17.24
C VAL A 433 -6.19 -15.03 -18.66
N PRO A 434 -6.95 -16.02 -19.19
CA PRO A 434 -7.50 -15.92 -20.54
C PRO A 434 -8.39 -14.69 -20.74
N GLY A 435 -8.17 -13.94 -21.82
CA GLY A 435 -8.93 -12.74 -22.15
C GLY A 435 -8.58 -11.49 -21.31
N MET A 436 -7.54 -11.55 -20.47
CA MET A 436 -7.02 -10.39 -19.74
C MET A 436 -5.73 -9.88 -20.39
N HIS A 437 -5.69 -8.57 -20.64
CA HIS A 437 -4.50 -7.83 -21.05
C HIS A 437 -3.95 -7.05 -19.84
N VAL A 438 -2.64 -6.87 -19.73
CA VAL A 438 -2.01 -6.13 -18.63
C VAL A 438 -1.40 -4.84 -19.17
N ALA A 439 -1.54 -3.73 -18.45
CA ALA A 439 -1.04 -2.42 -18.87
C ALA A 439 -0.57 -1.53 -17.71
N GLY A 440 0.51 -0.78 -17.94
CA GLY A 440 1.05 0.21 -17.01
C GLY A 440 1.98 -0.40 -15.96
N ALA A 441 2.02 0.19 -14.76
CA ALA A 441 3.01 -0.20 -13.75
C ALA A 441 2.87 -1.66 -13.27
N CYS A 442 1.69 -2.29 -13.40
CA CYS A 442 1.54 -3.73 -13.13
C CYS A 442 2.22 -4.61 -14.19
N ASN A 443 2.53 -4.08 -15.38
CA ASN A 443 3.36 -4.69 -16.42
C ASN A 443 4.86 -4.28 -16.33
N GLY A 444 5.20 -3.39 -15.40
CA GLY A 444 6.55 -2.83 -15.24
C GLY A 444 6.82 -1.55 -16.06
N ALA A 445 5.79 -0.94 -16.66
CA ALA A 445 5.89 0.39 -17.26
C ALA A 445 5.66 1.47 -16.19
N PHE A 446 6.72 2.16 -15.77
CA PHE A 446 6.66 3.06 -14.61
C PHE A 446 6.53 4.55 -14.94
N SER A 447 6.79 4.96 -16.19
CA SER A 447 6.54 6.34 -16.61
C SER A 447 5.06 6.57 -16.92
N THR A 448 4.64 7.83 -16.83
CA THR A 448 3.24 8.19 -17.13
C THR A 448 2.92 7.97 -18.61
N ALA A 449 3.83 8.36 -19.50
CA ALA A 449 3.70 8.16 -20.94
C ALA A 449 3.56 6.67 -21.30
N ALA A 450 4.41 5.80 -20.75
CA ALA A 450 4.32 4.36 -21.00
C ALA A 450 3.02 3.76 -20.45
N CYS A 451 2.53 4.22 -19.30
CA CYS A 451 1.23 3.78 -18.78
C CYS A 451 0.08 4.13 -19.73
N LEU A 452 0.04 5.36 -20.24
CA LEU A 452 -0.99 5.80 -21.19
C LEU A 452 -0.94 4.97 -22.49
N GLN A 453 0.26 4.78 -23.03
CA GLN A 453 0.51 3.99 -24.24
C GLN A 453 0.05 2.55 -24.08
N GLU A 454 0.52 1.84 -23.05
CA GLU A 454 0.14 0.45 -22.81
C GLU A 454 -1.36 0.30 -22.56
N GLY A 455 -2.00 1.28 -21.91
CA GLY A 455 -3.45 1.31 -21.71
C GLY A 455 -4.23 1.35 -23.02
N ALA A 456 -3.86 2.26 -23.92
CA ALA A 456 -4.46 2.35 -25.25
C ALA A 456 -4.25 1.06 -26.07
N GLU A 457 -3.04 0.52 -26.07
CA GLU A 457 -2.71 -0.71 -26.79
C GLU A 457 -3.46 -1.94 -26.25
N ALA A 458 -3.59 -2.06 -24.93
CA ALA A 458 -4.34 -3.15 -24.31
C ALA A 458 -5.82 -3.10 -24.67
N ALA A 459 -6.42 -1.90 -24.72
CA ALA A 459 -7.78 -1.73 -25.20
C ALA A 459 -7.92 -2.12 -26.68
N ILE A 460 -6.98 -1.75 -27.54
CA ILE A 460 -7.02 -2.12 -28.97
C ILE A 460 -6.97 -3.64 -29.15
N ARG A 461 -6.07 -4.33 -28.46
CA ARG A 461 -6.00 -5.80 -28.49
C ARG A 461 -7.31 -6.44 -28.02
N ALA A 462 -7.94 -5.89 -26.98
CA ALA A 462 -9.25 -6.36 -26.54
C ALA A 462 -10.33 -6.12 -27.60
N LEU A 463 -10.38 -4.93 -28.22
CA LEU A 463 -11.35 -4.58 -29.26
C LEU A 463 -11.24 -5.47 -30.50
N GLU A 464 -10.02 -5.82 -30.93
CA GLU A 464 -9.77 -6.75 -32.03
C GLU A 464 -10.44 -8.12 -31.79
N VAL A 465 -10.32 -8.67 -30.58
CA VAL A 465 -10.97 -9.92 -30.18
C VAL A 465 -12.51 -9.77 -30.13
N LEU A 466 -13.00 -8.59 -29.77
CA LEU A 466 -14.43 -8.28 -29.74
C LEU A 466 -15.04 -8.06 -31.13
N GLY A 467 -14.21 -7.94 -32.18
CA GLY A 467 -14.64 -7.61 -33.54
C GLY A 467 -14.97 -6.12 -33.72
N LEU A 468 -14.49 -5.26 -32.82
CA LEU A 468 -14.68 -3.81 -32.85
C LEU A 468 -13.42 -3.13 -33.39
N LYS A 469 -13.59 -2.09 -34.21
CA LYS A 469 -12.47 -1.34 -34.77
C LYS A 469 -12.02 -0.27 -33.78
N GLY A 470 -10.93 -0.54 -33.06
CA GLY A 470 -10.24 0.48 -32.26
C GLY A 470 -9.49 1.48 -33.13
N VAL A 471 -9.41 2.73 -32.68
CA VAL A 471 -8.52 3.75 -33.25
C VAL A 471 -7.58 4.19 -32.13
N VAL A 472 -6.27 4.12 -32.38
CA VAL A 472 -5.27 4.71 -31.48
C VAL A 472 -5.51 6.22 -31.47
N PRO A 473 -5.86 6.83 -30.34
CA PRO A 473 -6.00 8.28 -30.28
C PRO A 473 -4.62 8.93 -30.42
N GLU A 474 -4.59 10.24 -30.69
CA GLU A 474 -3.35 11.00 -30.47
C GLU A 474 -2.96 10.86 -29.00
N MET A 475 -1.73 10.38 -28.76
CA MET A 475 -1.29 10.03 -27.42
C MET A 475 -0.92 11.28 -26.63
N PRO A 476 -1.43 11.43 -25.40
CA PRO A 476 -1.06 12.55 -24.56
C PRO A 476 0.43 12.59 -24.26
N ARG A 477 1.02 13.78 -24.34
CA ARG A 477 2.40 14.02 -23.92
C ARG A 477 2.45 13.97 -22.40
N ALA A 478 3.30 13.11 -21.85
CA ALA A 478 3.46 12.98 -20.40
C ALA A 478 4.92 12.71 -20.05
N GLU A 479 5.20 12.71 -18.76
CA GLU A 479 6.50 12.32 -18.22
C GLU A 479 6.91 10.91 -18.69
N ASP A 480 8.14 10.80 -19.21
CA ASP A 480 8.72 9.56 -19.73
C ASP A 480 10.12 9.28 -19.16
N THR A 481 10.35 9.62 -17.89
CA THR A 481 11.66 9.41 -17.26
C THR A 481 11.89 7.91 -17.07
N PRO A 482 13.07 7.39 -17.43
CA PRO A 482 13.43 6.01 -17.15
C PRO A 482 13.35 5.69 -15.66
N TYR A 483 12.90 4.48 -15.33
CA TYR A 483 12.97 3.98 -13.97
C TYR A 483 14.36 3.41 -13.70
N VAL A 484 15.15 4.15 -12.92
CA VAL A 484 16.52 3.77 -12.54
C VAL A 484 16.57 3.37 -11.07
N LEU A 485 17.13 2.19 -10.79
CA LEU A 485 17.36 1.74 -9.42
C LEU A 485 18.65 0.92 -9.29
N THR A 486 19.13 0.78 -8.05
CA THR A 486 20.06 -0.29 -7.67
C THR A 486 19.43 -1.09 -6.53
N PRO A 487 19.26 -2.42 -6.65
CA PRO A 487 18.56 -3.20 -5.64
C PRO A 487 19.19 -3.08 -4.25
N LEU A 488 18.38 -2.69 -3.25
CA LEU A 488 18.77 -2.64 -1.85
C LEU A 488 17.62 -3.18 -0.99
N TRP A 489 17.75 -4.44 -0.58
CA TRP A 489 16.72 -5.15 0.19
C TRP A 489 16.90 -4.95 1.69
N THR A 490 18.16 -4.99 2.15
CA THR A 490 18.52 -4.91 3.56
C THR A 490 19.78 -4.09 3.75
N VAL A 491 19.83 -3.27 4.81
CA VAL A 491 21.03 -2.59 5.28
C VAL A 491 21.62 -3.39 6.45
N PRO A 492 22.88 -3.86 6.36
CA PRO A 492 23.52 -4.59 7.45
C PRO A 492 23.66 -3.74 8.72
N GLY A 493 23.34 -4.33 9.87
CA GLY A 493 23.41 -3.63 11.15
C GLY A 493 23.13 -4.53 12.35
N LYS A 494 23.34 -3.97 13.55
CA LYS A 494 22.89 -4.57 14.81
C LYS A 494 21.47 -4.09 15.08
N GLY A 495 20.58 -4.99 15.49
CA GLY A 495 19.18 -4.67 15.79
C GLY A 495 18.20 -5.42 14.89
N ARG A 496 16.90 -5.16 15.07
CA ARG A 496 15.84 -5.79 14.29
C ARG A 496 15.57 -4.97 13.03
N ALA A 497 15.80 -5.58 11.87
CA ALA A 497 15.39 -5.06 10.58
C ALA A 497 14.10 -5.77 10.15
N TRP A 498 13.00 -5.03 10.12
CA TRP A 498 11.66 -5.55 9.91
C TRP A 498 11.37 -5.69 8.42
N LEU A 499 10.71 -6.81 8.07
CA LEU A 499 10.27 -7.15 6.72
C LEU A 499 8.74 -7.18 6.66
N ASP A 500 8.13 -8.00 7.51
CA ASP A 500 6.68 -8.02 7.71
C ASP A 500 6.35 -7.24 8.98
N PHE A 501 5.80 -6.05 8.76
CA PHE A 501 5.45 -5.15 9.83
C PHE A 501 4.29 -5.69 10.66
N GLN A 502 3.28 -6.28 10.04
CA GLN A 502 2.06 -6.66 10.74
C GLN A 502 2.27 -7.91 11.61
N ASN A 503 3.01 -8.89 11.09
CA ASN A 503 3.33 -10.13 11.83
C ASN A 503 4.63 -10.08 12.61
N ASP A 504 5.29 -8.90 12.67
CA ASP A 504 6.51 -8.70 13.46
C ASP A 504 7.68 -9.62 13.01
N ILE A 505 7.87 -9.78 11.70
CA ILE A 505 8.93 -10.63 11.12
C ILE A 505 10.13 -9.81 10.67
N THR A 506 11.32 -10.30 10.99
CA THR A 506 12.59 -9.63 10.72
C THR A 506 13.48 -10.40 9.75
N VAL A 507 14.51 -9.73 9.22
CA VAL A 507 15.59 -10.36 8.43
C VAL A 507 16.22 -11.54 9.18
N LYS A 508 16.36 -11.44 10.51
CA LYS A 508 16.90 -12.52 11.34
C LYS A 508 16.03 -13.78 11.28
N ASP A 509 14.71 -13.63 11.30
CA ASP A 509 13.77 -14.75 11.29
C ASP A 509 13.84 -15.53 9.98
N ILE A 510 13.96 -14.84 8.84
CA ILE A 510 14.13 -15.47 7.52
C ILE A 510 15.46 -16.22 7.45
N LYS A 511 16.56 -15.60 7.92
CA LYS A 511 17.88 -16.25 7.99
C LYS A 511 17.87 -17.48 8.91
N GLN A 512 17.18 -17.39 10.04
CA GLN A 512 17.00 -18.52 10.96
C GLN A 512 16.21 -19.66 10.29
N ALA A 513 15.15 -19.34 9.55
CA ALA A 513 14.39 -20.35 8.80
C ALA A 513 15.26 -21.09 7.78
N ALA A 514 16.14 -20.36 7.08
CA ALA A 514 17.10 -20.98 6.16
C ALA A 514 18.11 -21.89 6.88
N VAL A 515 18.66 -21.46 8.02
CA VAL A 515 19.55 -22.28 8.88
C VAL A 515 18.87 -23.55 9.36
N GLU A 516 17.57 -23.47 9.70
CA GLU A 516 16.74 -24.60 10.09
C GLU A 516 16.20 -25.41 8.89
N ASN A 517 16.78 -25.20 7.71
CA ASN A 517 16.51 -25.95 6.48
C ASN A 517 15.12 -25.75 5.86
N PHE A 518 14.40 -24.68 6.24
CA PHE A 518 13.18 -24.24 5.54
C PHE A 518 13.55 -23.47 4.26
N ARG A 519 14.08 -24.20 3.26
CA ARG A 519 14.59 -23.61 2.00
C ARG A 519 13.48 -23.20 1.01
N SER A 520 12.35 -23.90 1.01
CA SER A 520 11.20 -23.52 0.16
C SER A 520 10.57 -22.23 0.70
N VAL A 521 10.21 -21.29 -0.20
CA VAL A 521 9.46 -20.07 0.20
C VAL A 521 8.19 -20.42 0.96
N GLU A 522 7.49 -21.49 0.55
CA GLU A 522 6.27 -21.97 1.19
C GLU A 522 6.51 -22.43 2.63
N HIS A 523 7.64 -23.10 2.87
CA HIS A 523 8.04 -23.54 4.21
C HIS A 523 8.48 -22.36 5.08
N MET A 524 9.29 -21.45 4.54
CA MET A 524 9.71 -20.23 5.23
C MET A 524 8.49 -19.40 5.64
N LYS A 525 7.53 -19.21 4.73
CA LYS A 525 6.27 -18.51 4.99
C LYS A 525 5.51 -19.13 6.16
N ARG A 526 5.26 -20.45 6.13
CA ARG A 526 4.51 -21.14 7.20
C ARG A 526 5.26 -21.14 8.53
N TYR A 527 6.58 -21.29 8.50
CA TYR A 527 7.41 -21.33 9.71
C TYR A 527 7.49 -19.97 10.41
N THR A 528 7.63 -18.90 9.63
CA THR A 528 7.80 -17.54 10.15
C THR A 528 6.49 -16.79 10.29
N THR A 529 5.43 -17.18 9.57
CA THR A 529 4.18 -16.41 9.34
C THR A 529 4.33 -15.19 8.42
N GLN A 530 5.45 -15.07 7.72
CA GLN A 530 5.71 -14.03 6.72
C GLN A 530 4.60 -13.95 5.66
N GLY A 531 4.01 -12.76 5.46
CA GLY A 531 3.01 -12.53 4.42
C GLY A 531 1.68 -13.27 4.65
N MET A 532 1.36 -13.60 5.91
CA MET A 532 0.10 -14.25 6.31
C MET A 532 -0.85 -13.30 7.03
N ALA A 533 -0.51 -12.02 7.17
CA ALA A 533 -1.32 -11.01 7.82
C ALA A 533 -2.47 -10.50 6.92
N THR A 534 -3.26 -9.53 7.40
CA THR A 534 -4.40 -9.00 6.62
C THR A 534 -3.96 -8.22 5.38
N ASP A 535 -2.73 -7.71 5.34
CA ASP A 535 -2.12 -7.09 4.17
C ASP A 535 -1.73 -8.12 3.08
N GLN A 536 -1.65 -9.41 3.43
CA GLN A 536 -1.22 -10.53 2.58
C GLN A 536 0.22 -10.36 2.02
N GLY A 537 1.08 -9.65 2.76
CA GLY A 537 2.49 -9.50 2.42
C GLY A 537 2.76 -8.61 1.20
N LYS A 538 1.82 -7.72 0.83
CA LYS A 538 1.95 -6.75 -0.27
C LYS A 538 3.28 -5.99 -0.24
N ASN A 539 3.74 -5.60 0.95
CA ASN A 539 4.95 -4.80 1.14
C ASN A 539 6.17 -5.61 1.61
N SER A 540 6.02 -6.92 1.83
CA SER A 540 7.03 -7.71 2.56
C SER A 540 7.53 -8.94 1.78
N ASN A 541 6.71 -9.52 0.89
CA ASN A 541 7.03 -10.79 0.23
C ASN A 541 8.30 -10.73 -0.64
N VAL A 542 8.44 -9.71 -1.50
CA VAL A 542 9.61 -9.59 -2.38
C VAL A 542 10.91 -9.39 -1.58
N ASN A 543 10.87 -8.59 -0.52
CA ASN A 543 12.04 -8.40 0.35
C ASN A 543 12.40 -9.69 1.09
N ALA A 544 11.40 -10.42 1.61
CA ALA A 544 11.63 -11.69 2.29
C ALA A 544 12.17 -12.76 1.33
N LEU A 545 11.70 -12.80 0.08
CA LEU A 545 12.25 -13.63 -0.99
C LEU A 545 13.71 -13.30 -1.27
N ALA A 546 14.06 -12.01 -1.38
CA ALA A 546 15.45 -11.59 -1.59
C ALA A 546 16.36 -11.99 -0.42
N VAL A 547 15.89 -11.88 0.83
CA VAL A 547 16.63 -12.34 2.02
C VAL A 547 16.80 -13.86 2.02
N LEU A 548 15.76 -14.62 1.65
CA LEU A 548 15.83 -16.07 1.58
C LEU A 548 16.77 -16.54 0.45
N ALA A 549 16.73 -15.86 -0.70
CA ALA A 549 17.59 -16.11 -1.84
C ALA A 549 19.07 -15.94 -1.45
N ASP A 550 19.41 -14.80 -0.84
CA ASP A 550 20.74 -14.52 -0.29
C ASP A 550 21.17 -15.59 0.75
N ALA A 551 20.30 -15.88 1.72
CA ALA A 551 20.60 -16.84 2.79
C ALA A 551 20.76 -18.30 2.30
N THR A 552 20.19 -18.63 1.14
CA THR A 552 20.28 -19.98 0.54
C THR A 552 21.24 -20.07 -0.63
N GLY A 553 21.88 -18.96 -1.02
CA GLY A 553 22.80 -18.89 -2.17
C GLY A 553 22.13 -19.13 -3.53
N ARG A 554 20.84 -18.79 -3.66
CA ARG A 554 20.03 -18.94 -4.89
C ARG A 554 19.69 -17.60 -5.51
N GLY A 555 19.27 -17.62 -6.77
CA GLY A 555 18.64 -16.46 -7.39
C GLY A 555 17.26 -16.17 -6.78
N ILE A 556 16.83 -14.90 -6.82
CA ILE A 556 15.45 -14.50 -6.51
C ILE A 556 14.44 -15.30 -7.36
N PRO A 557 14.54 -15.37 -8.71
CA PRO A 557 13.61 -16.15 -9.53
C PRO A 557 13.58 -17.65 -9.22
N GLU A 558 14.66 -18.21 -8.66
CA GLU A 558 14.73 -19.63 -8.28
C GLU A 558 14.10 -19.90 -6.91
N THR A 559 14.01 -18.86 -6.07
CA THR A 559 13.54 -18.98 -4.68
C THR A 559 12.02 -18.94 -4.59
N GLY A 560 11.37 -18.19 -5.47
CA GLY A 560 9.92 -18.10 -5.58
C GLY A 560 9.49 -17.01 -6.53
#